data_AF-A0A7S1SNV4-F1
#
_entry.id   AF-A0A7S1SNV4-F1
#
_cell.length_a   1.000
_cell.length_b   1.000
_cell.length_c   1.000
_cell.angle_alpha   90.00
_cell.angle_beta   90.00
_cell.angle_gamma   90.00
#
_symmetry.space_group_name_H-M   'P 1'
#
loop_
_entity.id
_entity.type
_entity.pdbx_description
1 polymer ?
#
loop_
_entity_poly.entity_id
_entity_poly.type
_entity_poly.pdbx_seq_one_letter_code
_entity_poly.pdbx_strand_id
1 'polypeptide(L)'
;SGGRSCCELCRFPRGALLCSTCVNSVVVGDKKALLEQLHAQRDELLKQLDRRLALRDTWERQGAELGGLEEQLRAVSIEATSRERKLRQLRRNAALLAQKNEMRAKAIAEQMNELGNKRTEVLVHHFSDVIRCQGLRHSMVLEQLVTEQRRRLQALLHIFPLQITALRSSTGSTNGSETVLPIPCVTVANLRLPDSSDQMLESSQHTQQSVSAALGYMLLLTQLLAHYLGAPLSHVATFGASTSLIWEPASAREPRPAPPDRALPLYPLSKAASPASSSEATA
;
A
#
# COMPACT_ATOMS: atom_id res chain seq x y z
N SER A 1 83.28 -58.23 -15.32
CA SER A 1 83.93 -59.55 -15.22
C SER A 1 83.27 -60.49 -16.22
N GLY A 2 84.04 -61.32 -16.93
CA GLY A 2 83.55 -62.31 -17.89
C GLY A 2 84.08 -62.03 -19.30
N GLY A 3 85.10 -62.77 -19.72
CA GLY A 3 85.90 -62.45 -20.91
C GLY A 3 85.49 -63.15 -22.21
N ARG A 4 86.24 -62.73 -23.24
CA ARG A 4 86.55 -63.37 -24.53
C ARG A 4 85.40 -63.60 -25.52
N SER A 5 85.51 -62.91 -26.66
CA SER A 5 85.56 -63.61 -27.95
C SER A 5 86.65 -62.99 -28.82
N CYS A 6 87.80 -63.67 -28.87
CA CYS A 6 88.75 -63.52 -29.95
C CYS A 6 88.28 -64.43 -31.07
N CYS A 7 87.92 -63.87 -32.23
CA CYS A 7 87.86 -64.60 -33.49
C CYS A 7 89.29 -65.09 -33.86
N GLU A 8 89.43 -66.10 -34.71
CA GLU A 8 90.73 -66.62 -35.17
C GLU A 8 91.60 -65.59 -35.93
N LEU A 9 91.06 -64.41 -36.27
CA LEU A 9 91.84 -63.23 -36.67
C LEU A 9 92.44 -62.41 -35.52
N CYS A 10 91.90 -62.55 -34.31
CA CYS A 10 92.29 -61.76 -33.15
C CYS A 10 93.60 -62.26 -32.48
N ARG A 11 94.29 -63.24 -33.07
CA ARG A 11 95.56 -63.77 -32.55
C ARG A 11 96.75 -63.69 -33.51
N PHE A 12 96.57 -63.47 -34.82
CA PHE A 12 97.68 -63.28 -35.80
C PHE A 12 97.32 -62.34 -36.98
N PRO A 13 98.26 -61.51 -37.51
CA PRO A 13 97.92 -60.25 -38.18
C PRO A 13 98.01 -60.27 -39.72
N ARG A 14 97.36 -61.21 -40.43
CA ARG A 14 97.21 -61.14 -41.91
C ARG A 14 95.90 -61.77 -42.43
N GLY A 15 94.84 -60.98 -42.48
CA GLY A 15 93.58 -61.30 -43.17
C GLY A 15 92.41 -60.45 -42.68
N ALA A 16 91.48 -60.05 -43.56
CA ALA A 16 90.35 -59.17 -43.23
C ALA A 16 89.01 -59.90 -43.40
N LEU A 17 88.71 -60.87 -42.53
CA LEU A 17 87.48 -61.71 -42.59
C LEU A 17 86.92 -62.03 -41.20
N LEU A 18 85.89 -61.29 -40.77
CA LEU A 18 85.21 -61.46 -39.47
C LEU A 18 84.32 -62.72 -39.43
N CYS A 19 84.22 -63.42 -38.29
CA CYS A 19 83.32 -64.57 -38.14
C CYS A 19 81.87 -64.16 -37.77
N SER A 20 80.88 -65.01 -38.07
CA SER A 20 79.44 -64.75 -37.83
C SER A 20 79.08 -64.49 -36.37
N THR A 21 79.80 -65.10 -35.41
CA THR A 21 79.66 -64.85 -33.98
C THR A 21 80.18 -63.46 -33.57
N CYS A 22 81.28 -62.99 -34.15
CA CYS A 22 81.78 -61.63 -33.92
C CYS A 22 80.96 -60.56 -34.66
N VAL A 23 80.37 -60.88 -35.81
CA VAL A 23 79.39 -60.00 -36.48
C VAL A 23 78.12 -59.90 -35.65
N ASN A 24 77.60 -61.01 -35.11
CA ASN A 24 76.43 -60.99 -34.24
C ASN A 24 76.70 -60.31 -32.89
N SER A 25 77.87 -60.47 -32.29
CA SER A 25 78.20 -59.77 -31.05
C SER A 25 78.47 -58.27 -31.27
N VAL A 26 79.29 -57.90 -32.26
CA VAL A 26 79.74 -56.51 -32.47
C VAL A 26 78.75 -55.68 -33.31
N VAL A 27 78.16 -56.26 -34.36
CA VAL A 27 77.29 -55.52 -35.29
C VAL A 27 75.82 -55.64 -34.91
N VAL A 28 75.39 -56.76 -34.33
CA VAL A 28 73.96 -56.98 -33.96
C VAL A 28 73.71 -56.81 -32.46
N GLY A 29 74.65 -57.16 -31.59
CA GLY A 29 74.55 -56.97 -30.14
C GLY A 29 74.94 -55.56 -29.71
N ASP A 30 76.20 -55.20 -29.89
CA ASP A 30 76.77 -53.94 -29.38
C ASP A 30 76.15 -52.71 -30.07
N LYS A 31 75.97 -52.73 -31.40
CA LYS A 31 75.29 -51.62 -32.10
C LYS A 31 73.80 -51.53 -31.76
N LYS A 32 73.10 -52.65 -31.54
CA LYS A 32 71.68 -52.63 -31.15
C LYS A 32 71.51 -52.12 -29.72
N ALA A 33 72.36 -52.54 -28.79
CA ALA A 33 72.41 -52.00 -27.44
C ALA A 33 72.74 -50.49 -27.43
N LEU A 34 73.66 -50.05 -28.30
CA LEU A 34 73.94 -48.62 -28.49
C LEU A 34 72.74 -47.87 -29.07
N LEU A 35 72.02 -48.44 -30.06
CA LEU A 35 70.81 -47.83 -30.63
C LEU A 35 69.67 -47.77 -29.61
N GLU A 36 69.47 -48.79 -28.80
CA GLU A 36 68.49 -48.79 -27.71
C GLU A 36 68.84 -47.75 -26.64
N GLN A 37 70.12 -47.58 -26.30
CA GLN A 37 70.59 -46.50 -25.43
C GLN A 37 70.33 -45.11 -26.04
N LEU A 38 70.62 -44.92 -27.33
CA LEU A 38 70.37 -43.65 -28.03
C LEU A 38 68.87 -43.35 -28.15
N HIS A 39 68.03 -44.36 -28.38
CA HIS A 39 66.57 -44.20 -28.38
C HIS A 39 66.03 -43.87 -26.98
N ALA A 40 66.52 -44.55 -25.94
CA ALA A 40 66.14 -44.22 -24.57
C ALA A 40 66.57 -42.80 -24.18
N GLN A 41 67.77 -42.37 -24.59
CA GLN A 41 68.25 -41.00 -24.40
C GLN A 41 67.39 -39.99 -25.18
N ARG A 42 67.04 -40.29 -26.44
CA ARG A 42 66.12 -39.46 -27.24
C ARG A 42 64.77 -39.32 -26.56
N ASP A 43 64.17 -40.42 -26.13
CA ASP A 43 62.82 -40.41 -25.55
C ASP A 43 62.80 -39.70 -24.20
N GLU A 44 63.87 -39.80 -23.41
CA GLU A 44 64.03 -39.03 -22.18
C GLU A 44 64.17 -37.53 -22.48
N LEU A 45 64.97 -37.15 -23.48
CA LEU A 45 65.09 -35.76 -23.92
C LEU A 45 63.77 -35.20 -24.46
N LEU A 46 63.01 -36.00 -25.23
CA LEU A 46 61.68 -35.63 -25.72
C LEU A 46 60.71 -35.41 -24.55
N LYS A 47 60.66 -36.31 -23.57
CA LYS A 47 59.83 -36.13 -22.35
C LYS A 47 60.24 -34.88 -21.58
N GLN A 48 61.52 -34.59 -21.47
CA GLN A 48 62.01 -33.37 -20.82
C GLN A 48 61.60 -32.11 -21.59
N LEU A 49 61.65 -32.16 -22.92
CA LEU A 49 61.21 -31.07 -23.79
C LEU A 49 59.70 -30.86 -23.69
N ASP A 50 58.90 -31.93 -23.75
CA ASP A 50 57.45 -31.89 -23.61
C ASP A 50 57.02 -31.30 -22.25
N ARG A 51 57.70 -31.70 -21.16
CA ARG A 51 57.46 -31.10 -19.83
C ARG A 51 57.74 -29.61 -19.80
N ARG A 52 58.84 -29.17 -20.44
CA ARG A 52 59.18 -27.73 -20.51
C ARG A 52 58.18 -26.96 -21.36
N LEU A 53 57.73 -27.52 -22.48
CA LEU A 53 56.71 -26.92 -23.33
C LEU A 53 55.37 -26.82 -22.59
N ALA A 54 54.93 -27.88 -21.92
CA ALA A 54 53.70 -27.87 -21.14
C ALA A 54 53.72 -26.78 -20.04
N LEU A 55 54.85 -26.62 -19.35
CA LEU A 55 55.02 -25.55 -18.38
C LEU A 55 54.94 -24.17 -19.04
N ARG A 56 55.64 -23.95 -20.16
CA ARG A 56 55.57 -22.69 -20.92
C ARG A 56 54.13 -22.37 -21.33
N ASP A 57 53.40 -23.34 -21.87
CA ASP A 57 52.02 -23.13 -22.30
C ASP A 57 51.09 -22.80 -21.12
N THR A 58 51.32 -23.35 -19.93
CA THR A 58 50.55 -22.96 -18.73
C THR A 58 50.85 -21.52 -18.30
N TRP A 59 52.12 -21.10 -18.36
CA TRP A 59 52.51 -19.72 -18.07
C TRP A 59 51.92 -18.74 -19.09
N GLU A 60 51.93 -19.09 -20.37
CA GLU A 60 51.33 -18.29 -21.44
C GLU A 60 49.81 -18.14 -21.26
N ARG A 61 49.10 -19.23 -20.90
CA ARG A 61 47.66 -19.18 -20.61
C ARG A 61 47.35 -18.32 -19.40
N GLN A 62 48.08 -18.48 -18.30
CA GLN A 62 47.91 -17.65 -17.10
C GLN A 62 48.20 -16.18 -17.40
N GLY A 63 49.22 -15.89 -18.22
CA GLY A 63 49.52 -14.54 -18.67
C GLY A 63 48.39 -13.92 -19.50
N ALA A 64 47.80 -14.70 -20.41
CA ALA A 64 46.67 -14.26 -21.21
C ALA A 64 45.40 -14.02 -20.37
N GLU A 65 45.11 -14.90 -19.41
CA GLU A 65 43.98 -14.74 -18.48
C GLU A 65 44.13 -13.49 -17.60
N LEU A 66 45.32 -13.28 -17.03
CA LEU A 66 45.61 -12.08 -16.24
C LEU A 66 45.53 -10.81 -17.09
N GLY A 67 46.04 -10.85 -18.33
CA GLY A 67 45.92 -9.75 -19.28
C GLY A 67 44.46 -9.39 -19.57
N GLY A 68 43.61 -10.40 -19.81
CA GLY A 68 42.18 -10.20 -20.04
C GLY A 68 41.45 -9.60 -18.83
N LEU A 69 41.81 -10.04 -17.61
CA LEU A 69 41.26 -9.48 -16.37
C LEU A 69 41.70 -8.02 -16.15
N GLU A 70 42.97 -7.69 -16.43
CA GLU A 70 43.45 -6.30 -16.36
C GLU A 70 42.71 -5.38 -17.34
N GLU A 71 42.47 -5.83 -18.57
CA GLU A 71 41.71 -5.06 -19.56
C GLU A 71 40.27 -4.82 -19.11
N GLN A 72 39.60 -5.85 -18.57
CA GLN A 72 38.25 -5.72 -18.02
C GLN A 72 38.22 -4.72 -16.84
N LEU A 73 39.20 -4.79 -15.95
CA LEU A 73 39.29 -3.90 -14.79
C LEU A 73 39.54 -2.46 -15.21
N ARG A 74 40.36 -2.24 -16.25
CA ARG A 74 40.53 -0.92 -16.88
C ARG A 74 39.24 -0.43 -17.50
N ALA A 75 38.51 -1.25 -18.26
CA ALA A 75 37.24 -0.87 -18.88
C ALA A 75 36.21 -0.43 -17.81
N VAL A 76 36.04 -1.23 -16.76
CA VAL A 76 35.15 -0.91 -15.63
C VAL A 76 35.59 0.38 -14.92
N SER A 77 36.89 0.60 -14.73
CA SER A 77 37.39 1.83 -14.09
C SER A 77 37.06 3.09 -14.90
N ILE A 78 37.18 3.02 -16.24
CA ILE A 78 36.84 4.13 -17.14
C ILE A 78 35.34 4.41 -17.08
N GLU A 79 34.51 3.36 -17.12
CA GLU A 79 33.07 3.54 -17.00
C GLU A 79 32.66 4.13 -15.65
N ALA A 80 33.25 3.64 -14.55
CA ALA A 80 32.98 4.15 -13.20
C ALA A 80 33.29 5.65 -13.09
N THR A 81 34.45 6.08 -13.58
CA THR A 81 34.81 7.51 -13.59
C THR A 81 33.86 8.33 -14.47
N SER A 82 33.40 7.80 -15.60
CA SER A 82 32.42 8.48 -16.45
C SER A 82 31.06 8.65 -15.76
N ARG A 83 30.59 7.60 -15.07
CA ARG A 83 29.33 7.60 -14.31
C ARG A 83 29.42 8.57 -13.14
N GLU A 84 30.54 8.60 -12.42
CA GLU A 84 30.79 9.59 -11.37
C GLU A 84 30.74 11.03 -11.87
N ARG A 85 31.38 11.31 -13.02
CA ARG A 85 31.34 12.66 -13.61
C ARG A 85 29.91 13.08 -13.95
N LYS A 86 29.13 12.17 -14.56
CA LYS A 86 27.70 12.40 -14.86
C LYS A 86 26.89 12.65 -13.59
N LEU A 87 27.08 11.84 -12.55
CA LEU A 87 26.40 12.03 -11.26
C LEU A 87 26.75 13.38 -10.62
N ARG A 88 28.02 13.78 -10.64
CA ARG A 88 28.46 15.09 -10.14
C ARG A 88 27.80 16.23 -10.92
N GLN A 89 27.69 16.11 -12.25
CA GLN A 89 27.02 17.11 -13.08
C GLN A 89 25.52 17.18 -12.78
N LEU A 90 24.83 16.04 -12.67
CA LEU A 90 23.41 15.99 -12.33
C LEU A 90 23.12 16.60 -10.96
N ARG A 91 23.95 16.30 -9.95
CA ARG A 91 23.82 16.90 -8.61
C ARG A 91 23.97 18.43 -8.65
N ARG A 92 24.93 18.95 -9.41
CA ARG A 92 25.10 20.40 -9.60
C ARG A 92 23.88 21.02 -10.29
N ASN A 93 23.38 20.41 -11.35
CA ASN A 93 22.20 20.89 -12.06
C ASN A 93 20.95 20.87 -11.17
N ALA A 94 20.76 19.81 -10.39
CA ALA A 94 19.67 19.69 -9.42
C ALA A 94 19.75 20.79 -8.35
N ALA A 95 20.94 21.06 -7.81
CA ALA A 95 21.14 22.14 -6.84
C ALA A 95 20.82 23.52 -7.43
N LEU A 96 21.24 23.79 -8.67
CA LEU A 96 20.92 25.05 -9.36
C LEU A 96 19.42 25.20 -9.61
N LEU A 97 18.74 24.13 -10.01
CA LEU A 97 17.29 24.13 -10.21
C LEU A 97 16.54 24.31 -8.89
N ALA A 98 17.00 23.66 -7.81
CA ALA A 98 16.42 23.83 -6.48
C ALA A 98 16.52 25.29 -6.03
N GLN A 99 17.69 25.91 -6.18
CA GLN A 99 17.89 27.33 -5.85
C GLN A 99 16.98 28.24 -6.69
N LYS A 100 16.87 28.01 -8.01
CA LYS A 100 15.96 28.78 -8.88
C LYS A 100 14.50 28.62 -8.46
N ASN A 101 14.08 27.41 -8.11
CA ASN A 101 12.72 27.15 -7.67
C ASN A 101 12.44 27.81 -6.32
N GLU A 102 13.40 27.80 -5.39
CA GLU A 102 13.27 28.50 -4.11
C GLU A 102 13.10 30.01 -4.31
N MET A 103 13.91 30.62 -5.20
CA MET A 103 13.78 32.04 -5.53
C MET A 103 12.42 32.36 -6.16
N ARG A 104 11.91 31.49 -7.06
CA ARG A 104 10.57 31.64 -7.64
C ARG A 104 9.48 31.51 -6.59
N ALA A 105 9.61 30.56 -5.66
CA ALA A 105 8.64 30.37 -4.59
C ALA A 105 8.57 31.60 -3.67
N LYS A 106 9.73 32.18 -3.32
CA LYS A 106 9.82 33.44 -2.55
C LYS A 106 9.15 34.59 -3.29
N ALA A 107 9.46 34.78 -4.58
CA ALA A 107 8.85 35.83 -5.39
C ALA A 107 7.31 35.68 -5.50
N ILE A 108 6.81 34.45 -5.65
CA ILE A 108 5.36 34.19 -5.66
C ILE A 108 4.75 34.53 -4.30
N ALA A 109 5.40 34.17 -3.19
CA ALA A 109 4.91 34.49 -1.85
C ALA A 109 4.85 36.00 -1.61
N GLU A 110 5.86 36.74 -2.06
CA GLU A 110 5.89 38.21 -2.02
C GLU A 110 4.74 38.81 -2.83
N GLN A 111 4.55 38.35 -4.07
CA GLN A 111 3.44 38.80 -4.91
C GLN A 111 2.06 38.46 -4.33
N MET A 112 1.90 37.29 -3.72
CA MET A 112 0.67 36.92 -3.02
C MET A 112 0.40 37.83 -1.82
N ASN A 113 1.44 38.18 -1.06
CA ASN A 113 1.31 39.14 0.04
C ASN A 113 0.95 40.55 -0.46
N GLU A 114 1.60 41.02 -1.53
CA GLU A 114 1.25 42.30 -2.15
C GLU A 114 -0.19 42.33 -2.67
N LEU A 115 -0.63 41.24 -3.33
CA LEU A 115 -2.02 41.12 -3.77
C LEU A 115 -2.99 41.05 -2.59
N GLY A 116 -2.60 40.37 -1.51
CA GLY A 116 -3.34 40.37 -0.25
C GLY A 116 -3.52 41.78 0.31
N ASN A 117 -2.45 42.55 0.38
CA ASN A 117 -2.46 43.94 0.87
C ASN A 117 -3.29 44.86 -0.03
N LYS A 118 -3.14 44.75 -1.36
CA LYS A 118 -3.96 45.53 -2.30
C LYS A 118 -5.44 45.15 -2.20
N ARG A 119 -5.75 43.87 -2.01
CA ARG A 119 -7.13 43.41 -1.80
C ARG A 119 -7.71 43.98 -0.52
N THR A 120 -6.97 43.95 0.59
CA THR A 120 -7.45 44.55 1.85
C THR A 120 -7.63 46.05 1.72
N GLU A 121 -6.69 46.75 1.08
CA GLU A 121 -6.79 48.20 0.81
C GLU A 121 -8.05 48.53 0.01
N VAL A 122 -8.31 47.81 -1.09
CA VAL A 122 -9.51 47.99 -1.91
C VAL A 122 -10.78 47.71 -1.10
N LEU A 123 -10.84 46.59 -0.36
CA LEU A 123 -12.02 46.23 0.42
C LEU A 123 -12.30 47.23 1.55
N VAL A 124 -11.27 47.70 2.24
CA VAL A 124 -11.41 48.64 3.37
C VAL A 124 -11.71 50.06 2.89
N HIS A 125 -11.04 50.54 1.85
CA HIS A 125 -11.20 51.94 1.44
C HIS A 125 -12.33 52.16 0.43
N HIS A 126 -12.54 51.23 -0.51
CA HIS A 126 -13.46 51.46 -1.63
C HIS A 126 -14.80 50.76 -1.44
N PHE A 127 -14.83 49.67 -0.66
CA PHE A 127 -16.03 48.85 -0.50
C PHE A 127 -16.50 48.70 0.96
N SER A 128 -15.96 49.46 1.92
CA SER A 128 -16.34 49.36 3.33
C SER A 128 -17.84 49.53 3.55
N ASP A 129 -18.45 50.50 2.88
CA ASP A 129 -19.89 50.72 2.95
C ASP A 129 -20.70 49.59 2.33
N VAL A 130 -20.25 49.04 1.20
CA VAL A 130 -20.92 47.91 0.55
C VAL A 130 -20.85 46.67 1.44
N ILE A 131 -19.68 46.36 1.99
CA ILE A 131 -19.47 45.21 2.89
C ILE A 131 -20.31 45.38 4.15
N ARG A 132 -20.34 46.59 4.74
CA ARG A 132 -21.16 46.90 5.91
C ARG A 132 -22.65 46.72 5.61
N CYS A 133 -23.15 47.27 4.51
CA CYS A 133 -24.55 47.15 4.11
C CYS A 133 -24.95 45.69 3.85
N GLN A 134 -24.10 44.91 3.18
CA GLN A 134 -24.34 43.48 2.96
C GLN A 134 -24.29 42.70 4.28
N GLY A 135 -23.37 43.04 5.19
CA GLY A 135 -23.29 42.44 6.52
C GLY A 135 -24.55 42.69 7.36
N LEU A 136 -25.05 43.93 7.38
CA LEU A 136 -26.30 44.28 8.06
C LEU A 136 -27.51 43.56 7.43
N ARG A 137 -27.59 43.54 6.10
CA ARG A 137 -28.65 42.81 5.38
C ARG A 137 -28.62 41.32 5.69
N HIS A 138 -27.44 40.72 5.74
CA HIS A 138 -27.27 39.32 6.09
C HIS A 138 -27.71 39.03 7.53
N SER A 139 -27.31 39.88 8.49
CA SER A 139 -27.75 39.78 9.89
C SER A 139 -29.26 39.84 10.01
N MET A 140 -29.90 40.82 9.35
CA MET A 140 -31.36 40.96 9.33
C MET A 140 -32.05 39.72 8.75
N VAL A 141 -31.56 39.19 7.62
CA VAL A 141 -32.13 37.98 7.00
C VAL A 141 -31.95 36.76 7.90
N LEU A 142 -30.81 36.62 8.58
CA LEU A 142 -30.59 35.54 9.54
C LEU A 142 -31.52 35.64 10.75
N GLU A 143 -31.72 36.84 11.29
CA GLU A 143 -32.67 37.06 12.38
C GLU A 143 -34.09 36.68 11.96
N GLN A 144 -34.53 37.12 10.77
CA GLN A 144 -35.83 36.74 10.21
C GLN A 144 -35.95 35.22 10.04
N LEU A 145 -34.93 34.58 9.48
CA LEU A 145 -34.89 33.13 9.31
C LEU A 145 -34.97 32.39 10.65
N VAL A 146 -34.24 32.84 11.68
CA VAL A 146 -34.30 32.24 13.03
C VAL A 146 -35.69 32.42 13.64
N THR A 147 -36.32 33.57 13.48
CA THR A 147 -37.69 33.80 13.99
C THR A 147 -38.71 32.89 13.31
N GLU A 148 -38.64 32.74 12.00
CA GLU A 148 -39.51 31.83 11.25
C GLU A 148 -39.24 30.37 11.60
N GLN A 149 -37.97 29.96 11.71
CA GLN A 149 -37.61 28.62 12.15
C GLN A 149 -38.18 28.33 13.54
N ARG A 150 -38.02 29.23 14.52
CA ARG A 150 -38.60 29.07 15.86
C ARG A 150 -40.12 28.93 15.82
N ARG A 151 -40.80 29.75 15.02
CA ARG A 151 -42.26 29.67 14.85
C ARG A 151 -42.68 28.32 14.26
N ARG A 152 -41.99 27.84 13.23
CA ARG A 152 -42.24 26.53 12.60
C ARG A 152 -41.96 25.38 13.56
N LEU A 153 -40.87 25.45 14.33
CA LEU A 153 -40.54 24.48 15.37
C LEU A 153 -41.61 24.42 16.46
N GLN A 154 -42.11 25.57 16.94
CA GLN A 154 -43.19 25.60 17.92
C GLN A 154 -44.48 24.97 17.38
N ALA A 155 -44.86 25.28 16.13
CA ALA A 155 -46.02 24.67 15.48
C ALA A 155 -45.83 23.15 15.30
N LEU A 156 -44.63 22.72 14.93
CA LEU A 156 -44.29 21.31 14.72
C LEU A 156 -44.29 20.52 16.03
N LEU A 157 -43.79 21.09 17.14
CA LEU A 157 -43.87 20.49 18.48
C LEU A 157 -45.30 20.47 19.03
N HIS A 158 -46.18 21.35 18.53
CA HIS A 158 -47.60 21.28 18.85
C HIS A 158 -48.31 20.12 18.11
N ILE A 159 -47.94 19.86 16.85
CA ILE A 159 -48.46 18.74 16.04
C ILE A 159 -47.91 17.40 16.56
N PHE A 160 -46.63 17.36 16.90
CA PHE A 160 -45.93 16.19 17.42
C PHE A 160 -45.42 16.46 18.83
N PRO A 161 -46.29 16.43 19.85
CA PRO A 161 -45.88 16.71 21.22
C PRO A 161 -44.89 15.65 21.68
N LEU A 162 -43.67 16.10 21.97
CA LEU A 162 -42.64 15.33 22.66
C LEU A 162 -42.77 15.60 24.15
N GLN A 163 -43.11 14.57 24.93
CA GLN A 163 -43.24 14.68 26.38
C GLN A 163 -42.25 13.75 27.06
N ILE A 164 -41.52 14.28 28.05
CA ILE A 164 -40.63 13.50 28.90
C ILE A 164 -41.29 13.40 30.26
N THR A 165 -41.82 12.22 30.59
CA THR A 165 -42.69 12.02 31.75
C THR A 165 -41.94 12.17 33.08
N ALA A 166 -40.61 11.98 33.10
CA ALA A 166 -39.79 12.17 34.31
C ALA A 166 -39.62 13.62 34.77
N LEU A 167 -39.78 14.61 33.89
CA LEU A 167 -39.70 16.03 34.24
C LEU A 167 -41.02 16.56 34.84
N ARG A 168 -42.08 15.74 34.85
CA ARG A 168 -43.41 16.10 35.31
C ARG A 168 -43.81 15.28 36.54
N SER A 169 -42.97 15.27 37.57
CA SER A 169 -43.34 14.77 38.90
C SER A 169 -43.42 15.94 39.89
N SER A 170 -44.44 15.90 40.76
CA SER A 170 -44.78 16.86 41.82
C SER A 170 -45.63 18.08 41.44
N THR A 171 -46.90 17.85 41.07
CA THR A 171 -48.02 18.61 41.67
C THR A 171 -49.29 17.75 41.65
N GLY A 172 -49.61 17.11 42.77
CA GLY A 172 -50.96 16.59 43.06
C GLY A 172 -51.18 15.10 42.79
N SER A 173 -50.86 14.25 43.77
CA SER A 173 -51.73 13.15 44.20
C SER A 173 -51.17 12.53 45.48
N THR A 174 -51.70 12.96 46.62
CA THR A 174 -51.68 12.18 47.85
C THR A 174 -52.70 11.06 47.69
N ASN A 175 -52.25 9.80 47.74
CA ASN A 175 -52.94 8.68 48.40
C ASN A 175 -52.04 7.43 48.30
N GLY A 176 -51.77 6.83 49.47
CA GLY A 176 -50.81 5.75 49.65
C GLY A 176 -51.13 4.50 48.85
N SER A 177 -50.24 4.17 47.92
CA SER A 177 -49.93 2.81 47.48
C SER A 177 -48.51 2.83 46.89
N GLU A 178 -47.84 1.69 46.94
CA GLU A 178 -46.39 1.46 46.81
C GLU A 178 -45.62 2.33 45.80
N THR A 179 -44.46 2.81 46.26
CA THR A 179 -43.53 3.70 45.57
C THR A 179 -42.82 3.00 44.41
N VAL A 180 -43.48 2.85 43.27
CA VAL A 180 -42.80 2.62 41.99
C VAL A 180 -42.43 4.00 41.43
N LEU A 181 -41.14 4.35 41.49
CA LEU A 181 -40.63 5.56 40.82
C LEU A 181 -41.04 5.48 39.33
N PRO A 182 -41.73 6.48 38.76
CA PRO A 182 -42.11 6.44 37.36
C PRO A 182 -40.84 6.43 36.52
N ILE A 183 -40.62 5.32 35.81
CA ILE A 183 -39.52 5.19 34.85
C ILE A 183 -39.63 6.37 33.88
N PRO A 184 -38.55 7.12 33.60
CA PRO A 184 -38.55 8.20 32.62
C PRO A 184 -38.95 7.64 31.25
N CYS A 185 -40.21 7.78 30.86
CA CYS A 185 -40.67 7.42 29.52
C CYS A 185 -40.82 8.67 28.65
N VAL A 186 -40.29 8.59 27.44
CA VAL A 186 -40.44 9.63 26.41
C VAL A 186 -41.60 9.24 25.49
N THR A 187 -42.55 10.14 25.29
CA THR A 187 -43.68 9.92 24.37
C THR A 187 -43.69 10.92 23.24
N VAL A 188 -44.18 10.47 22.08
CA VAL A 188 -44.28 11.23 20.83
C VAL A 188 -45.71 11.09 20.35
N ALA A 189 -46.47 12.19 20.28
CA ALA A 189 -47.89 12.13 19.94
C ALA A 189 -48.66 11.12 20.82
N ASN A 190 -48.32 11.05 22.11
CA ASN A 190 -48.82 10.10 23.12
C ASN A 190 -48.46 8.61 22.90
N LEU A 191 -47.56 8.30 21.96
CA LEU A 191 -47.01 6.95 21.78
C LEU A 191 -45.68 6.83 22.52
N ARG A 192 -45.46 5.72 23.23
CA ARG A 192 -44.24 5.48 24.01
C ARG A 192 -43.08 5.07 23.12
N LEU A 193 -41.93 5.74 23.29
CA LEU A 193 -40.67 5.32 22.68
C LEU A 193 -40.05 4.16 23.46
N PRO A 194 -39.30 3.26 22.78
CA PRO A 194 -38.65 2.15 23.44
C PRO A 194 -37.55 2.65 24.37
N ASP A 195 -37.64 2.31 25.67
CA ASP A 195 -36.61 2.61 26.65
C ASP A 195 -35.61 1.45 26.76
N SER A 196 -34.34 1.73 27.13
CA SER A 196 -33.30 0.70 27.29
C SER A 196 -33.62 -0.38 28.35
N SER A 197 -34.63 -0.14 29.17
CA SER A 197 -35.13 -1.05 30.21
C SER A 197 -36.37 -1.86 29.79
N ASP A 198 -36.93 -1.66 28.59
CA ASP A 198 -38.15 -2.33 28.14
C ASP A 198 -37.89 -3.78 27.72
N GLN A 199 -37.84 -4.69 28.70
CA GLN A 199 -37.94 -6.15 28.49
C GLN A 199 -39.36 -6.57 28.02
N MET A 200 -40.32 -5.63 28.00
CA MET A 200 -41.74 -5.81 27.70
C MET A 200 -42.11 -5.71 26.21
N LEU A 201 -41.16 -5.39 25.33
CA LEU A 201 -41.36 -5.35 23.87
C LEU A 201 -41.67 -6.72 23.24
N GLU A 202 -41.50 -7.81 24.01
CA GLU A 202 -41.69 -9.19 23.55
C GLU A 202 -43.11 -9.75 23.75
N SER A 203 -43.98 -9.12 24.55
CA SER A 203 -45.17 -9.82 25.07
C SER A 203 -46.51 -9.51 24.38
N SER A 204 -46.61 -8.57 23.43
CA SER A 204 -47.88 -8.31 22.72
C SER A 204 -47.70 -7.64 21.35
N GLN A 205 -48.38 -8.17 20.32
CA GLN A 205 -48.38 -7.61 18.94
C GLN A 205 -48.83 -6.14 18.90
N HIS A 206 -49.79 -5.75 19.74
CA HIS A 206 -50.27 -4.36 19.85
C HIS A 206 -49.19 -3.39 20.35
N THR A 207 -48.29 -3.85 21.24
CA THR A 207 -47.17 -3.05 21.75
C THR A 207 -46.09 -2.85 20.68
N GLN A 208 -45.89 -3.85 19.82
CA GLN A 208 -44.95 -3.75 18.70
C GLN A 208 -45.40 -2.75 17.63
N GLN A 209 -46.71 -2.70 17.36
CA GLN A 209 -47.31 -1.76 16.41
C GLN A 209 -47.29 -0.31 16.92
N SER A 210 -47.53 -0.10 18.22
CA SER A 210 -47.47 1.24 18.81
C SER A 210 -46.04 1.79 18.84
N VAL A 211 -45.06 0.93 19.08
CA VAL A 211 -43.63 1.29 19.04
C VAL A 211 -43.17 1.60 17.63
N SER A 212 -43.56 0.79 16.63
CA SER A 212 -43.20 1.08 15.24
C SER A 212 -43.85 2.37 14.72
N ALA A 213 -45.09 2.66 15.13
CA ALA A 213 -45.74 3.94 14.85
C ALA A 213 -45.00 5.11 15.51
N ALA A 214 -44.59 4.97 16.78
CA ALA A 214 -43.82 5.99 17.50
C ALA A 214 -42.49 6.30 16.79
N LEU A 215 -41.76 5.27 16.36
CA LEU A 215 -40.51 5.41 15.60
C LEU A 215 -40.73 6.06 14.23
N GLY A 216 -41.82 5.72 13.55
CA GLY A 216 -42.22 6.39 12.30
C GLY A 216 -42.50 7.88 12.47
N TYR A 217 -43.23 8.27 13.53
CA TYR A 217 -43.46 9.68 13.84
C TYR A 217 -42.18 10.42 14.22
N MET A 218 -41.22 9.77 14.89
CA MET A 218 -39.90 10.34 15.15
C MET A 218 -39.09 10.54 13.87
N LEU A 219 -39.15 9.60 12.93
CA LEU A 219 -38.51 9.75 11.63
C LEU A 219 -39.13 10.92 10.85
N LEU A 220 -40.46 11.05 10.83
CA LEU A 220 -41.13 12.19 10.21
C LEU A 220 -40.75 13.51 10.88
N LEU A 221 -40.70 13.53 12.22
CA LEU A 221 -40.29 14.68 13.00
C LEU A 221 -38.87 15.12 12.63
N THR A 222 -37.91 14.19 12.63
CA THR A 222 -36.51 14.47 12.30
C THR A 222 -36.32 14.94 10.86
N GLN A 223 -37.07 14.38 9.90
CA GLN A 223 -37.08 14.86 8.52
C GLN A 223 -37.58 16.30 8.40
N LEU A 224 -38.70 16.60 9.05
CA LEU A 224 -39.27 17.95 9.05
C LEU A 224 -38.35 18.94 9.78
N LEU A 225 -37.75 18.54 10.90
CA LEU A 225 -36.76 19.35 11.62
C LEU A 225 -35.56 19.67 10.74
N ALA A 226 -35.01 18.68 10.04
CA ALA A 226 -33.90 18.90 9.11
C ALA A 226 -34.29 19.85 7.96
N HIS A 227 -35.51 19.71 7.42
CA HIS A 227 -36.03 20.58 6.37
C HIS A 227 -36.15 22.04 6.85
N TYR A 228 -36.74 22.28 8.02
CA TYR A 228 -36.90 23.64 8.55
C TYR A 228 -35.59 24.26 9.04
N LEU A 229 -34.68 23.46 9.60
CA LEU A 229 -33.37 23.92 10.06
C LEU A 229 -32.35 24.06 8.93
N GLY A 230 -32.64 23.53 7.73
CA GLY A 230 -31.68 23.47 6.63
C GLY A 230 -30.46 22.59 6.94
N ALA A 231 -30.61 21.64 7.86
CA ALA A 231 -29.54 20.77 8.30
C ALA A 231 -29.45 19.53 7.38
N PRO A 232 -28.25 19.13 6.94
CA PRO A 232 -28.10 17.91 6.16
C PRO A 232 -28.40 16.69 7.03
N LEU A 233 -29.27 15.80 6.55
CA LEU A 233 -29.47 14.49 7.16
C LEU A 233 -28.36 13.55 6.71
N SER A 234 -27.75 12.87 7.67
CA SER A 234 -26.73 11.85 7.41
C SER A 234 -27.33 10.55 6.85
N HIS A 235 -28.63 10.34 6.97
CA HIS A 235 -29.31 9.14 6.51
C HIS A 235 -30.48 9.52 5.62
N VAL A 236 -30.70 8.73 4.57
CA VAL A 236 -31.91 8.84 3.77
C VAL A 236 -32.99 8.01 4.47
N ALA A 237 -34.22 8.47 4.47
CA ALA A 237 -35.31 7.83 5.17
C ALA A 237 -36.61 7.98 4.39
N THR A 238 -37.48 6.98 4.46
CA THR A 238 -38.86 7.08 3.97
C THR A 238 -39.83 6.86 5.11
N PHE A 239 -40.75 7.79 5.24
CA PHE A 239 -41.85 7.68 6.18
C PHE A 239 -42.93 6.72 5.65
N GLY A 240 -43.18 5.66 6.41
CA GLY A 240 -44.24 4.68 6.17
C GLY A 240 -45.14 4.47 7.40
N ALA A 241 -45.22 5.47 8.29
CA ALA A 241 -45.77 5.30 9.63
C ALA A 241 -45.12 4.10 10.35
N SER A 242 -45.88 3.04 10.63
CA SER A 242 -45.41 1.81 11.29
C SER A 242 -44.42 0.98 10.46
N THR A 243 -44.24 1.25 9.17
CA THR A 243 -43.31 0.51 8.28
C THR A 243 -42.18 1.40 7.75
N SER A 244 -41.75 2.39 8.54
CA SER A 244 -40.72 3.34 8.14
C SER A 244 -39.34 2.68 7.96
N LEU A 245 -38.58 3.15 6.97
CA LEU A 245 -37.28 2.60 6.55
C LEU A 245 -36.20 3.69 6.57
N ILE A 246 -34.99 3.30 6.96
CA ILE A 246 -33.78 4.13 6.89
C ILE A 246 -32.76 3.45 5.98
N TRP A 247 -32.01 4.24 5.21
CA TRP A 247 -30.84 3.77 4.47
C TRP A 247 -29.58 4.42 5.03
N GLU A 248 -28.58 3.58 5.26
CA GLU A 248 -27.22 4.05 5.50
C GLU A 248 -26.58 4.41 4.15
N PRO A 249 -26.14 5.66 3.95
CA PRO A 249 -25.48 6.04 2.71
C PRO A 249 -24.10 5.39 2.63
N ALA A 250 -23.64 5.11 1.40
CA ALA A 250 -22.30 4.57 1.18
C ALA A 250 -21.18 5.56 1.55
N SER A 251 -21.48 6.87 1.57
CA SER A 251 -20.53 7.93 1.90
C SER A 251 -21.28 9.21 2.29
N ALA A 252 -20.71 10.00 3.21
CA ALA A 252 -21.24 11.30 3.62
C ALA A 252 -21.38 12.33 2.47
N ARG A 253 -20.72 12.08 1.33
CA ARG A 253 -20.75 12.95 0.14
C ARG A 253 -21.73 12.48 -0.93
N GLU A 254 -22.29 11.29 -0.81
CA GLU A 254 -23.23 10.74 -1.79
C GLU A 254 -24.46 10.14 -1.08
N PRO A 255 -25.53 10.93 -0.89
CA PRO A 255 -26.75 10.51 -0.20
C PRO A 255 -27.67 9.68 -1.10
N ARG A 256 -27.12 8.93 -2.06
CA ARG A 256 -27.93 8.10 -2.97
C ARG A 256 -28.52 6.94 -2.15
N PRO A 257 -29.83 6.65 -2.27
CA PRO A 257 -30.42 5.50 -1.59
C PRO A 257 -29.69 4.22 -2.03
N ALA A 258 -29.20 3.48 -1.06
CA ALA A 258 -28.59 2.17 -1.28
C ALA A 258 -29.63 1.18 -1.84
N PRO A 259 -29.22 0.10 -2.53
CA PRO A 259 -30.13 -0.96 -2.96
C PRO A 259 -30.99 -1.49 -1.79
N PRO A 260 -32.20 -2.04 -2.06
CA PRO A 260 -33.17 -2.41 -1.03
C PRO A 260 -32.63 -3.37 0.04
N ASP A 261 -31.58 -4.14 -0.28
CA ASP A 261 -30.90 -5.05 0.64
C ASP A 261 -30.18 -4.37 1.82
N ARG A 262 -29.98 -3.03 1.76
CA ARG A 262 -29.39 -2.22 2.84
C ARG A 262 -30.41 -1.32 3.56
N ALA A 263 -31.70 -1.54 3.33
CA ALA A 263 -32.74 -0.84 4.07
C ALA A 263 -32.81 -1.37 5.52
N LEU A 264 -32.74 -0.48 6.49
CA LEU A 264 -32.89 -0.76 7.91
C LEU A 264 -34.34 -0.43 8.32
N PRO A 265 -35.15 -1.45 8.66
CA PRO A 265 -36.51 -1.22 9.11
C PRO A 265 -36.54 -0.67 10.54
N LEU A 266 -37.36 0.35 10.80
CA LEU A 266 -37.61 0.91 12.13
C LEU A 266 -38.75 0.21 12.88
N TYR A 267 -39.03 -1.04 12.53
CA TYR A 267 -40.08 -1.83 13.15
C TYR A 267 -39.55 -3.23 13.47
N PRO A 268 -40.04 -3.85 14.55
CA PRO A 268 -39.61 -5.20 14.90
C PRO A 268 -40.03 -6.16 13.79
N LEU A 269 -39.06 -6.78 13.12
CA LEU A 269 -39.30 -7.92 12.25
C LEU A 269 -39.60 -9.11 13.16
N SER A 270 -40.79 -9.72 13.01
CA SER A 270 -41.05 -11.00 13.65
C SER A 270 -39.98 -11.99 13.21
N LYS A 271 -39.44 -12.76 14.16
CA LYS A 271 -38.38 -13.75 13.95
C LYS A 271 -38.91 -14.93 13.13
N ALA A 272 -39.22 -14.69 11.85
CA ALA A 272 -39.76 -15.66 10.90
C ALA A 272 -39.48 -15.22 9.45
N ALA A 273 -38.25 -14.77 9.15
CA ALA A 273 -37.73 -14.74 7.78
C ALA A 273 -36.22 -14.45 7.81
N SER A 274 -35.41 -15.43 8.22
CA SER A 274 -34.04 -15.50 7.71
C SER A 274 -34.09 -16.09 6.31
N PRO A 275 -33.75 -15.37 5.23
CA PRO A 275 -33.34 -16.05 4.01
C PRO A 275 -31.97 -16.69 4.29
N ALA A 276 -31.98 -18.01 4.33
CA ALA A 276 -30.78 -18.83 4.33
C ALA A 276 -29.93 -18.54 3.09
N SER A 277 -28.61 -18.49 3.31
CA SER A 277 -27.54 -18.95 2.42
C SER A 277 -27.66 -18.66 0.91
N SER A 278 -26.75 -17.84 0.41
CA SER A 278 -25.98 -18.21 -0.78
C SER A 278 -24.49 -17.99 -0.53
N SER A 279 -23.85 -19.10 -0.18
CA SER A 279 -22.44 -19.33 -0.46
C SER A 279 -22.20 -19.29 -1.97
N GLU A 280 -21.18 -18.56 -2.43
CA GLU A 280 -20.44 -18.96 -3.62
C GLU A 280 -19.00 -18.45 -3.51
N ALA A 281 -18.13 -19.38 -3.14
CA ALA A 281 -16.71 -19.32 -3.45
C ALA A 281 -16.54 -19.67 -4.92
N THR A 282 -15.73 -18.93 -5.67
CA THR A 282 -14.82 -19.50 -6.68
C THR A 282 -13.84 -18.45 -7.21
N ALA A 283 -12.56 -18.88 -7.20
CA ALA A 283 -11.43 -18.54 -8.07
C ALA A 283 -10.99 -17.06 -8.21
#